data_AF-A0A1C6TPD2-F1
#
_entry.id   AF-A0A1C6TPD2-F1
#
_cell.length_a   1.000
_cell.length_b   1.000
_cell.length_c   1.000
_cell.angle_alpha   90.00
_cell.angle_beta   90.00
_cell.angle_gamma   90.00
#
_symmetry.space_group_name_H-M   'P 1'
#
loop_
_entity.id
_entity.type
_entity.pdbx_description
1 polymer ?
#
loop_
_entity_poly.entity_id
_entity_poly.type
_entity_poly.pdbx_seq_one_letter_code
_entity_poly.pdbx_strand_id
1 'polypeptide(L)'
;MATIKAPNREYNGRIGDVVFRDGVAETDDQAVIQYCRGAGYEVDGTTDSPVEGTPEPADPRDVTEEQLGTRLRDAAVDPRETDFLPPVNAGQANPHGPDVVAPGIHAVAGPGPIVPGPVGRLERTEDGGQVVITDTEEQQRRETTAAEQVFLERRDVPEVTAELGAEVGQPAGDRTPEPPAGNASQETWADWVIATRPDLDEAEVRAMKRDDLRATYGPTAE
;
A
#
# COMPACT_ATOMS: atom_id res chain seq x y z
N MET A 1 7.84 46.81 -27.80
CA MET A 1 6.81 47.63 -27.16
C MET A 1 5.52 47.36 -27.90
N ALA A 2 4.52 46.83 -27.21
CA ALA A 2 3.21 46.49 -27.74
C ALA A 2 2.20 47.55 -27.29
N THR A 3 1.25 47.88 -28.16
CA THR A 3 0.11 48.74 -27.82
C THR A 3 -1.06 47.87 -27.38
N ILE A 4 -1.55 48.08 -26.15
CA ILE A 4 -2.68 47.37 -25.57
C ILE A 4 -3.90 48.30 -25.57
N LYS A 5 -5.03 47.84 -26.10
CA LYS A 5 -6.30 48.55 -26.04
C LYS A 5 -7.30 47.78 -25.19
N ALA A 6 -7.84 48.46 -24.18
CA ALA A 6 -8.87 47.92 -23.31
C ALA A 6 -10.20 47.77 -24.05
N PRO A 7 -11.01 46.75 -23.69
CA PRO A 7 -12.37 46.61 -24.20
C PRO A 7 -13.23 47.85 -23.94
N ASN A 8 -13.04 48.48 -22.77
CA ASN A 8 -13.62 49.78 -22.44
C ASN A 8 -12.68 50.91 -22.86
N ARG A 9 -13.08 51.68 -23.88
CA ARG A 9 -12.30 52.81 -24.45
C ARG A 9 -12.19 54.02 -23.51
N GLU A 10 -12.93 54.05 -22.41
CA GLU A 10 -12.85 55.12 -21.41
C GLU A 10 -12.03 54.70 -20.17
N TYR A 11 -11.43 53.50 -20.20
CA TYR A 11 -10.67 52.98 -19.06
C TYR A 11 -9.37 53.76 -18.82
N ASN A 12 -9.20 54.27 -17.60
CA ASN A 12 -8.07 55.09 -17.16
C ASN A 12 -7.39 54.49 -15.90
N GLY A 13 -7.31 53.16 -15.82
CA GLY A 13 -6.73 52.45 -14.67
C GLY A 13 -5.29 51.99 -14.86
N ARG A 14 -4.81 51.13 -13.94
CA ARG A 14 -3.46 50.57 -13.94
C ARG A 14 -3.50 49.06 -13.82
N ILE A 15 -2.70 48.36 -14.63
CA ILE A 15 -2.49 46.91 -14.59
C ILE A 15 -0.99 46.65 -14.52
N GLY A 16 -0.50 46.07 -13.42
CA GLY A 16 0.93 45.96 -13.16
C GLY A 16 1.58 47.36 -13.14
N ASP A 17 2.61 47.55 -13.95
CA ASP A 17 3.28 48.86 -14.13
C ASP A 17 2.77 49.66 -15.34
N VAL A 18 1.72 49.18 -15.99
CA VAL A 18 1.14 49.79 -17.20
C VAL A 18 -0.06 50.66 -16.83
N VAL A 19 -0.02 51.93 -17.25
CA VAL A 19 -1.09 52.91 -17.01
C VAL A 19 -1.88 53.11 -18.30
N PHE A 20 -3.19 52.90 -18.22
CA PHE A 20 -4.11 53.13 -19.33
C PHE A 20 -4.59 54.58 -19.33
N ARG A 21 -4.68 55.14 -20.53
CA ARG A 21 -5.32 56.44 -20.78
C ARG A 21 -6.27 56.28 -21.97
N ASP A 22 -7.53 56.60 -21.75
CA ASP A 22 -8.60 56.43 -22.75
C ASP A 22 -8.55 55.03 -23.41
N GLY A 23 -8.42 54.02 -22.55
CA GLY A 23 -8.37 52.62 -22.93
C GLY A 23 -7.12 52.22 -23.72
N VAL A 24 -6.06 53.03 -23.79
CA VAL A 24 -4.81 52.69 -24.48
C VAL A 24 -3.63 52.72 -23.52
N ALA A 25 -2.74 51.73 -23.63
CA ALA A 25 -1.46 51.70 -22.94
C ALA A 25 -0.37 51.06 -23.81
N GLU A 26 0.88 51.26 -23.42
CA GLU A 26 2.04 50.66 -24.09
C GLU A 26 2.95 49.98 -23.08
N THR A 27 3.48 48.81 -23.43
CA THR A 27 4.41 48.05 -22.57
C THR A 27 5.28 47.10 -23.39
N ASP A 28 6.45 46.74 -22.86
CA ASP A 28 7.30 45.68 -23.36
C ASP A 28 7.35 44.45 -22.44
N ASP A 29 6.64 44.50 -21.30
CA ASP A 29 6.54 43.38 -20.36
C ASP A 29 5.68 42.25 -20.93
N GLN A 30 6.32 41.12 -21.22
CA GLN A 30 5.66 39.93 -21.77
C GLN A 30 4.60 39.35 -20.83
N ALA A 31 4.76 39.46 -19.51
CA ALA A 31 3.77 38.95 -18.56
C ALA A 31 2.47 39.75 -18.64
N VAL A 32 2.57 41.08 -18.73
CA VAL A 32 1.40 41.96 -18.90
C VAL A 32 0.73 41.73 -20.25
N ILE A 33 1.52 41.56 -21.32
CA ILE A 33 1.00 41.27 -22.67
C ILE A 33 0.17 39.98 -22.68
N GLN A 34 0.69 38.89 -22.09
CA GLN A 34 -0.01 37.60 -22.07
C GLN A 34 -1.28 37.64 -21.22
N TYR A 35 -1.23 38.32 -20.06
CA TYR A 35 -2.41 38.55 -19.24
C TYR A 35 -3.49 39.33 -20.00
N CYS A 36 -3.11 40.43 -20.65
CA CYS A 36 -4.03 41.26 -21.42
C CYS A 36 -4.66 40.49 -22.58
N ARG A 37 -3.92 39.63 -23.29
CA ARG A 37 -4.49 38.73 -24.31
C ARG A 37 -5.53 37.79 -23.73
N GLY A 38 -5.19 37.06 -22.66
CA GLY A 38 -6.13 36.13 -22.01
C GLY A 38 -7.37 36.80 -21.42
N ALA A 39 -7.25 38.06 -21.01
CA ALA A 39 -8.36 38.88 -20.51
C ALA A 39 -9.18 39.59 -21.62
N GLY A 40 -8.87 39.36 -22.90
CA GLY A 40 -9.64 39.87 -24.04
C GLY A 40 -9.28 41.30 -24.48
N TYR A 41 -8.11 41.83 -24.11
CA TYR A 41 -7.60 43.10 -24.62
C TYR A 41 -7.05 42.92 -26.04
N GLU A 42 -7.16 43.95 -26.87
CA GLU A 42 -6.55 43.99 -28.20
C GLU A 42 -5.06 44.35 -28.04
N VAL A 43 -4.15 43.51 -28.53
CA VAL A 43 -2.69 43.73 -28.46
C VAL A 43 -2.14 43.85 -29.87
N ASP A 44 -1.52 44.99 -30.20
CA ASP A 44 -0.97 45.30 -31.53
C ASP A 44 -1.96 45.09 -32.69
N GLY A 45 -3.24 45.39 -32.46
CA GLY A 45 -4.30 45.20 -33.46
C GLY A 45 -4.75 43.75 -33.63
N THR A 46 -4.20 42.82 -32.85
CA THR A 46 -4.65 41.41 -32.81
C THR A 46 -5.46 41.20 -31.54
N THR A 47 -6.73 40.89 -31.71
CA THR A 47 -7.58 40.39 -30.63
C THR A 47 -7.65 38.88 -30.80
N ASP A 48 -7.06 38.12 -29.88
CA ASP A 48 -7.40 36.71 -29.77
C ASP A 48 -8.80 36.67 -29.16
N SER A 49 -9.81 36.54 -30.03
CA SER A 49 -11.16 36.28 -29.57
C SER A 49 -11.11 35.06 -28.65
N PRO A 50 -11.70 35.13 -27.43
CA PRO A 50 -11.85 33.94 -26.61
C PRO A 50 -12.53 32.86 -27.45
N VAL A 51 -11.98 31.65 -27.39
CA VAL A 51 -12.47 30.49 -28.14
C VAL A 51 -13.99 30.38 -27.96
N GLU A 52 -14.76 30.59 -29.03
CA GLU A 52 -16.20 30.33 -29.03
C GLU A 52 -16.42 28.87 -28.64
N GLY A 53 -17.03 28.63 -27.48
CA GLY A 53 -17.25 27.28 -26.96
C GLY A 53 -17.06 27.12 -25.46
N THR A 54 -16.71 28.17 -24.72
CA THR A 54 -16.82 28.11 -23.25
C THR A 54 -18.30 27.93 -22.91
N PRO A 55 -18.69 26.81 -22.26
CA PRO A 55 -20.07 26.60 -21.85
C PRO A 55 -20.51 27.78 -20.97
N GLU A 56 -21.76 28.22 -21.13
CA GLU A 56 -22.30 29.26 -20.26
C GLU A 56 -22.12 28.85 -18.79
N PRO A 57 -21.67 29.76 -17.90
CA PRO A 57 -21.57 29.47 -16.49
C PRO A 57 -22.93 28.99 -15.99
N ALA A 58 -22.97 27.86 -15.29
CA ALA A 58 -24.20 27.34 -14.70
C ALA A 58 -24.85 28.43 -13.83
N ASP A 59 -26.17 28.62 -13.95
CA ASP A 59 -26.90 29.59 -13.12
C ASP A 59 -26.74 29.15 -11.65
N PRO A 60 -26.22 30.01 -10.76
CA PRO A 60 -26.06 29.67 -9.35
C PRO A 60 -27.39 29.31 -8.64
N ARG A 61 -28.54 29.65 -9.22
CA ARG A 61 -29.86 29.23 -8.73
C ARG A 61 -30.22 27.79 -9.10
N ASP A 62 -29.59 27.26 -10.14
CA ASP A 62 -29.79 25.88 -10.61
C ASP A 62 -28.74 24.92 -10.01
N VAL A 63 -27.74 25.45 -9.31
CA VAL A 63 -26.77 24.64 -8.56
C VAL A 63 -27.39 24.23 -7.22
N THR A 64 -27.95 23.02 -7.19
CA THR A 64 -28.22 22.34 -5.92
C THR A 64 -26.92 21.73 -5.39
N GLU A 65 -26.48 22.14 -4.20
CA GLU A 65 -25.39 21.47 -3.49
C GLU A 65 -25.86 20.09 -3.02
N GLU A 66 -25.78 19.09 -3.90
CA GLU A 66 -25.94 17.70 -3.51
C GLU A 66 -24.67 17.26 -2.82
N GLN A 67 -24.68 17.32 -1.48
CA GLN A 67 -23.57 16.84 -0.69
C GLN A 67 -23.58 15.31 -0.65
N LEU A 68 -22.92 14.69 -1.62
CA LEU A 68 -22.68 13.25 -1.65
C LEU A 68 -21.61 12.90 -0.60
N GLY A 69 -22.05 12.29 0.51
CA GLY A 69 -21.18 11.84 1.61
C GLY A 69 -21.07 12.83 2.78
N THR A 70 -20.24 12.49 3.77
CA THR A 70 -19.95 13.36 4.92
C THR A 70 -19.15 14.59 4.49
N ARG A 71 -19.30 15.73 5.20
CA ARG A 71 -18.47 16.92 4.90
C ARG A 71 -17.02 16.49 5.06
N LEU A 72 -16.20 16.72 4.03
CA LEU A 72 -14.76 16.56 4.12
C LEU A 72 -14.26 17.47 5.24
N ARG A 73 -14.01 16.84 6.39
CA ARG A 73 -13.33 17.45 7.53
C ARG A 73 -11.86 17.15 7.34
N ASP A 74 -11.03 18.17 7.44
CA ASP A 74 -9.59 17.99 7.40
C ASP A 74 -9.14 17.33 8.71
N ALA A 75 -8.95 16.02 8.65
CA ALA A 75 -8.51 15.23 9.80
C ALA A 75 -7.08 15.60 10.25
N ALA A 76 -6.31 16.34 9.44
CA ALA A 76 -5.02 16.90 9.84
C ALA A 76 -5.14 18.16 10.71
N VAL A 77 -6.32 18.80 10.75
CA VAL A 77 -6.56 20.04 11.51
C VAL A 77 -7.37 19.78 12.78
N ASP A 78 -8.39 18.92 12.72
CA ASP A 78 -9.24 18.53 13.86
C ASP A 78 -9.40 17.00 13.87
N PRO A 79 -8.47 16.21 14.43
CA PRO A 79 -8.57 14.75 14.44
C PRO A 79 -9.59 14.23 15.45
N ARG A 80 -10.27 13.13 15.14
CA ARG A 80 -11.22 12.43 16.02
C ARG A 80 -10.91 10.95 16.02
N GLU A 81 -11.34 10.30 17.09
CA GLU A 81 -11.14 8.86 17.31
C GLU A 81 -11.72 7.98 16.18
N THR A 82 -12.71 8.45 15.43
CA THR A 82 -13.32 7.73 14.30
C THR A 82 -12.63 7.97 12.96
N ASP A 83 -11.66 8.87 12.86
CA ASP A 83 -10.94 9.09 11.61
C ASP A 83 -9.98 7.93 11.36
N PHE A 84 -9.98 7.40 10.14
CA PHE A 84 -9.09 6.31 9.80
C PHE A 84 -7.70 6.86 9.45
N LEU A 85 -6.72 6.60 10.31
CA LEU A 85 -5.30 6.95 10.12
C LEU A 85 -4.99 8.46 9.96
N PRO A 86 -5.60 9.38 10.73
CA PRO A 86 -5.18 10.78 10.71
C PRO A 86 -3.73 10.91 11.23
N PRO A 87 -2.98 11.94 10.80
CA PRO A 87 -1.67 12.22 11.37
C PRO A 87 -1.72 12.28 12.89
N VAL A 88 -0.87 11.48 13.54
CA VAL A 88 -0.75 11.49 15.00
C VAL A 88 0.00 12.75 15.36
N ASN A 89 -0.62 13.61 16.18
CA ASN A 89 -0.24 15.00 16.54
C ASN A 89 -0.77 16.14 15.63
N ALA A 90 -1.68 15.83 14.69
CA ALA A 90 -2.49 16.81 13.97
C ALA A 90 -3.15 17.83 14.93
N GLY A 91 -3.05 19.13 14.61
CA GLY A 91 -3.59 20.23 15.43
C GLY A 91 -2.67 20.75 16.56
N GLN A 92 -1.63 20.01 16.93
CA GLN A 92 -0.60 20.47 17.90
C GLN A 92 0.70 20.90 17.19
N ALA A 93 1.03 20.25 16.08
CA ALA A 93 2.14 20.60 15.20
C ALA A 93 1.65 21.28 13.91
N ASN A 94 2.57 21.93 13.17
CA ASN A 94 2.24 22.52 11.88
C ASN A 94 1.85 21.41 10.88
N PRO A 95 0.64 21.41 10.28
CA PRO A 95 0.15 20.36 9.38
C PRO A 95 1.05 20.13 8.15
N HIS A 96 1.92 21.08 7.80
CA HIS A 96 2.90 20.97 6.72
C HIS A 96 4.36 20.89 7.20
N GLY A 97 4.59 20.76 8.51
CA GLY A 97 5.91 20.70 9.14
C GLY A 97 6.44 19.27 9.27
N PRO A 98 7.76 19.10 9.44
CA PRO A 98 8.39 17.79 9.61
C PRO A 98 7.97 17.08 10.91
N ASP A 99 7.41 17.83 11.85
CA ASP A 99 6.95 17.32 13.14
C ASP A 99 5.62 16.58 13.04
N VAL A 100 4.87 16.68 11.94
CA VAL A 100 3.61 15.95 11.76
C VAL A 100 3.88 14.52 11.30
N VAL A 101 3.48 13.57 12.14
CA VAL A 101 3.70 12.15 11.90
C VAL A 101 2.43 11.56 11.29
N ALA A 102 2.46 11.22 10.01
CA ALA A 102 1.41 10.39 9.43
C ALA A 102 1.65 8.94 9.90
N PRO A 103 0.74 8.32 10.69
CA PRO A 103 0.80 6.88 10.87
C PRO A 103 0.68 6.32 9.46
N GLY A 104 1.74 5.66 9.01
CA GLY A 104 1.77 5.14 7.66
C GLY A 104 0.46 4.42 7.40
N ILE A 105 -0.18 4.76 6.27
CA ILE A 105 -1.06 3.81 5.59
C ILE A 105 -0.35 2.46 5.64
N HIS A 106 -1.09 1.36 5.64
CA HIS A 106 -0.55 0.02 5.49
C HIS A 106 0.22 -0.19 4.13
N ALA A 107 1.10 0.74 3.73
CA ALA A 107 1.68 0.99 2.42
C ALA A 107 3.05 1.70 2.55
N VAL A 108 3.90 1.28 3.50
CA VAL A 108 5.29 1.15 3.06
C VAL A 108 5.21 0.10 1.96
N ALA A 109 5.41 0.51 0.70
CA ALA A 109 5.37 -0.40 -0.44
C ALA A 109 6.56 -1.38 -0.30
N GLY A 110 6.31 -2.47 0.41
CA GLY A 110 7.27 -3.52 0.72
C GLY A 110 6.62 -4.52 1.67
N PRO A 111 6.96 -5.82 1.59
CA PRO A 111 6.46 -6.81 2.54
C PRO A 111 6.89 -6.38 3.95
N GLY A 112 5.93 -5.94 4.76
CA GLY A 112 6.17 -5.84 6.20
C GLY A 112 6.51 -7.24 6.73
N PRO A 113 7.40 -7.37 7.72
CA PRO A 113 7.71 -8.67 8.29
C PRO A 113 6.47 -9.22 8.99
N ILE A 114 5.71 -10.07 8.29
CA ILE A 114 4.68 -10.90 8.91
C ILE A 114 5.42 -12.04 9.58
N VAL A 115 5.36 -12.12 10.91
CA VAL A 115 5.94 -13.24 11.65
C VAL A 115 4.99 -14.43 11.48
N PRO A 116 5.39 -15.51 10.78
CA PRO A 116 4.53 -16.68 10.63
C PRO A 116 4.34 -17.40 11.98
N GLY A 117 3.16 -18.01 12.16
CA GLY A 117 2.82 -18.85 13.30
C GLY A 117 1.47 -18.55 13.94
N PRO A 118 1.00 -19.40 14.87
CA PRO A 118 -0.27 -19.20 15.57
C PRO A 118 -0.24 -17.89 16.38
N VAL A 119 -1.39 -17.21 16.35
CA VAL A 119 -1.64 -15.92 17.03
C VAL A 119 -1.94 -16.16 18.52
N GLY A 120 -1.04 -16.87 19.20
CA GLY A 120 -1.24 -17.30 20.58
C GLY A 120 -0.34 -18.43 21.03
N ARG A 121 -0.46 -18.80 22.30
CA ARG A 121 0.22 -19.97 22.86
C ARG A 121 -0.57 -21.22 22.52
N LEU A 122 0.12 -22.25 22.01
CA LEU A 122 -0.45 -23.58 21.90
C LEU A 122 -0.46 -24.22 23.28
N GLU A 123 -1.65 -24.49 23.81
CA GLU A 123 -1.82 -25.30 25.01
C GLU A 123 -2.43 -26.65 24.66
N ARG A 124 -1.91 -27.69 25.29
CA ARG A 124 -2.41 -29.05 25.12
C ARG A 124 -3.53 -29.28 26.11
N THR A 125 -4.70 -29.67 25.63
CA THR A 125 -5.83 -30.02 26.49
C THR A 125 -5.60 -31.39 27.14
N GLU A 126 -6.32 -31.67 28.23
CA GLU A 126 -6.25 -32.94 28.94
C GLU A 126 -6.65 -34.14 28.05
N ASP A 127 -7.52 -33.91 27.07
CA ASP A 127 -7.93 -34.90 26.07
C ASP A 127 -6.91 -35.09 24.92
N GLY A 128 -5.74 -34.44 25.01
CA GLY A 128 -4.68 -34.53 24.01
C GLY A 128 -4.85 -33.62 22.79
N GLY A 129 -5.90 -32.81 22.74
CA GLY A 129 -6.11 -31.78 21.73
C GLY A 129 -5.16 -30.59 21.89
N GLN A 130 -5.10 -29.70 20.89
CA GLN A 130 -4.40 -28.42 20.99
C GLN A 130 -5.41 -27.30 20.86
N VAL A 131 -5.29 -26.30 21.74
CA VAL A 131 -6.03 -25.04 21.65
C VAL A 131 -5.04 -23.90 21.53
N VAL A 132 -5.38 -22.94 20.67
CA VAL A 132 -4.64 -21.67 20.57
C VAL A 132 -5.27 -20.72 21.57
N ILE A 133 -4.54 -20.37 22.62
CA ILE A 133 -4.95 -19.32 23.54
C ILE A 133 -4.38 -18.01 23.00
N THR A 134 -5.27 -17.09 22.62
CA THR A 134 -4.87 -15.77 22.16
C THR A 134 -4.09 -15.06 23.26
N ASP A 135 -2.84 -14.74 22.98
CA ASP A 135 -1.97 -13.96 23.86
C ASP A 135 -1.52 -12.73 23.09
N THR A 136 -2.29 -11.66 23.24
CA THR A 136 -2.09 -10.40 22.51
C THR A 136 -0.76 -9.74 22.91
N GLU A 137 -0.31 -9.89 24.16
CA GLU A 137 0.96 -9.31 24.62
C GLU A 137 2.16 -10.06 24.01
N GLU A 138 2.10 -11.39 23.97
CA GLU A 138 3.10 -12.22 23.29
C GLU A 138 3.19 -11.89 21.81
N GLN A 139 2.04 -11.73 21.15
CA GLN A 139 1.96 -11.35 19.75
C GLN A 139 2.61 -9.98 19.50
N GLN A 140 2.19 -8.95 20.25
CA GLN A 140 2.75 -7.61 20.13
C GLN A 140 4.26 -7.61 20.35
N ARG A 141 4.76 -8.38 21.31
CA ARG A 141 6.20 -8.51 21.56
C ARG A 141 6.93 -9.12 20.38
N ARG A 142 6.41 -10.21 19.80
CA ARG A 142 7.01 -10.88 18.62
C ARG A 142 7.02 -9.96 17.41
N GLU A 143 5.93 -9.26 17.14
CA GLU A 143 5.83 -8.31 16.03
C GLU A 143 6.77 -7.11 16.23
N THR A 144 6.84 -6.57 17.45
CA THR A 144 7.77 -5.47 17.79
C THR A 144 9.22 -5.89 17.62
N THR A 145 9.62 -7.05 18.15
CA THR A 145 10.99 -7.57 17.99
C THR A 145 11.34 -7.81 16.53
N ALA A 146 10.42 -8.36 15.72
CA ALA A 146 10.64 -8.55 14.29
C ALA A 146 10.78 -7.21 13.55
N ALA A 147 9.94 -6.23 13.88
CA ALA A 147 10.02 -4.88 13.33
C ALA A 147 11.35 -4.20 13.71
N GLU A 148 11.80 -4.31 14.96
CA GLU A 148 13.09 -3.77 15.40
C GLU A 148 14.26 -4.38 14.62
N GLN A 149 14.29 -5.70 14.44
CA GLN A 149 15.34 -6.38 13.68
C GLN A 149 15.38 -5.95 12.21
N VAL A 150 14.23 -5.74 11.58
CA VAL A 150 14.15 -5.35 10.17
C VAL A 150 14.46 -3.87 9.99
N PHE A 151 13.82 -2.99 10.77
CA PHE A 151 13.89 -1.55 10.54
C PHE A 151 15.09 -0.87 11.21
N LEU A 152 15.49 -1.31 12.41
CA LEU A 152 16.63 -0.73 13.12
C LEU A 152 17.94 -1.42 12.74
N GLU A 153 17.95 -2.76 12.71
CA GLU A 153 19.18 -3.52 12.42
C GLU A 153 19.43 -3.75 10.92
N ARG A 154 18.48 -3.36 10.05
CA ARG A 154 18.54 -3.55 8.59
C ARG A 154 18.80 -5.01 8.18
N ARG A 155 18.26 -5.97 8.93
CA ARG A 155 18.29 -7.39 8.52
C ARG A 155 17.35 -7.61 7.35
N ASP A 156 17.76 -8.46 6.41
CA ASP A 156 16.92 -8.88 5.30
C ASP A 156 15.66 -9.57 5.84
N VAL A 157 14.50 -9.21 5.29
CA VAL A 157 13.23 -9.86 5.60
C VAL A 157 13.24 -11.21 4.89
N PRO A 158 13.15 -12.34 5.61
CA PRO A 158 12.95 -13.63 4.95
C PRO A 158 11.66 -13.55 4.14
N GLU A 159 11.71 -13.94 2.86
CA GLU A 159 10.54 -13.98 2.01
C GLU A 159 9.58 -15.05 2.54
N VAL A 160 8.51 -14.63 3.20
CA VAL A 160 7.45 -15.52 3.67
C VAL A 160 6.35 -15.49 2.62
N THR A 161 6.38 -16.43 1.68
CA THR A 161 5.21 -16.73 0.86
C THR A 161 4.18 -17.39 1.77
N ALA A 162 3.14 -16.64 2.13
CA ALA A 162 1.92 -17.27 2.61
C ALA A 162 1.40 -18.15 1.47
N GLU A 163 1.51 -19.47 1.59
CA GLU A 163 0.74 -20.40 0.77
C GLU A 163 -0.75 -20.18 1.11
N LEU A 164 -1.33 -19.15 0.50
CA LEU A 164 -2.75 -18.84 0.57
C LEU A 164 -3.47 -19.85 -0.32
N GLY A 165 -4.05 -20.88 0.29
CA GLY A 165 -5.21 -21.56 -0.29
C GLY A 165 -4.95 -22.85 -1.07
N ALA A 166 -4.27 -23.82 -0.47
CA ALA A 166 -4.66 -25.21 -0.65
C ALA A 166 -5.36 -25.70 0.63
N GLU A 167 -6.69 -25.51 0.69
CA GLU A 167 -7.63 -26.16 1.61
C GLU A 167 -7.23 -26.28 3.09
N VAL A 168 -7.33 -25.17 3.82
CA VAL A 168 -7.44 -25.19 5.29
C VAL A 168 -8.85 -25.67 5.65
N GLY A 169 -9.06 -26.99 5.63
CA GLY A 169 -10.36 -27.60 5.92
C GLY A 169 -10.31 -29.06 6.35
N GLN A 170 -9.13 -29.68 6.38
CA GLN A 170 -8.89 -30.91 7.12
C GLN A 170 -7.76 -30.62 8.10
N PRO A 171 -7.82 -31.05 9.37
CA PRO A 171 -6.59 -31.21 10.15
C PRO A 171 -5.63 -32.02 9.27
N ALA A 172 -4.31 -31.80 9.38
CA ALA A 172 -3.31 -32.65 8.74
C ALA A 172 -3.45 -34.08 9.31
N GLY A 173 -4.50 -34.77 8.89
CA GLY A 173 -4.85 -36.10 9.28
C GLY A 173 -3.92 -36.96 8.49
N ASP A 174 -2.87 -37.42 9.15
CA ASP A 174 -2.21 -38.70 8.89
C ASP A 174 -1.98 -38.99 7.39
N ARG A 175 -1.65 -37.96 6.61
CA ARG A 175 -1.27 -38.14 5.21
C ARG A 175 0.15 -38.66 5.25
N THR A 176 0.25 -39.97 5.39
CA THR A 176 1.49 -40.69 5.18
C THR A 176 2.03 -40.24 3.82
N PRO A 177 3.23 -39.65 3.74
CA PRO A 177 3.77 -39.17 2.47
C PRO A 177 3.76 -40.30 1.45
N GLU A 178 3.47 -39.99 0.19
CA GLU A 178 3.45 -41.00 -0.87
C GLU A 178 4.85 -41.58 -1.09
N PRO A 179 4.97 -42.91 -1.33
CA PRO A 179 6.26 -43.53 -1.58
C PRO A 179 6.92 -42.95 -2.83
N PRO A 180 8.26 -42.74 -2.82
CA PRO A 180 8.98 -42.25 -3.97
C PRO A 180 8.81 -43.16 -5.19
N ALA A 181 9.04 -42.60 -6.39
CA ALA A 181 9.07 -43.40 -7.61
C ALA A 181 10.11 -44.53 -7.51
N GLY A 182 9.84 -45.68 -8.14
CA GLY A 182 10.72 -46.86 -8.06
C GLY A 182 12.14 -46.64 -8.60
N ASN A 183 12.37 -45.57 -9.36
CA ASN A 183 13.66 -45.13 -9.88
C ASN A 183 14.30 -43.97 -9.10
N ALA A 184 13.69 -43.51 -8.00
CA ALA A 184 14.25 -42.47 -7.13
C ALA A 184 15.59 -42.89 -6.52
N SER A 185 16.35 -41.92 -5.99
CA SER A 185 17.67 -42.19 -5.38
C SER A 185 17.54 -42.94 -4.05
N GLN A 186 18.64 -43.52 -3.56
CA GLN A 186 18.68 -44.13 -2.23
C GLN A 186 18.33 -43.13 -1.13
N GLU A 187 18.83 -41.90 -1.23
CA GLU A 187 18.59 -40.83 -0.27
C GLU A 187 17.10 -40.47 -0.19
N THR A 188 16.44 -40.30 -1.34
CA THR A 188 14.99 -40.03 -1.38
C THR A 188 14.16 -41.15 -0.77
N TRP A 189 14.56 -42.41 -0.99
CA TRP A 189 13.91 -43.55 -0.35
C TRP A 189 14.17 -43.60 1.16
N ALA A 190 15.38 -43.31 1.62
CA ALA A 190 15.72 -43.28 3.04
C ALA A 190 14.95 -42.18 3.78
N ASP A 191 14.90 -40.97 3.25
CA ASP A 191 14.17 -39.84 3.85
C ASP A 191 12.67 -40.13 3.96
N TRP A 192 12.09 -40.77 2.95
CA TRP A 192 10.70 -41.20 3.01
C TRP A 192 10.45 -42.27 4.09
N VAL A 193 11.35 -43.24 4.24
CA VAL A 193 11.23 -44.26 5.31
C VAL A 193 11.35 -43.61 6.69
N ILE A 194 12.30 -42.69 6.89
CA ILE A 194 12.46 -41.97 8.17
C ILE A 194 11.21 -41.15 8.49
N ALA A 195 10.65 -40.47 7.49
CA ALA A 195 9.43 -39.68 7.66
C ALA A 195 8.19 -40.52 7.99
N THR A 196 8.09 -41.75 7.46
CA THR A 196 6.93 -42.65 7.66
C THR A 196 7.08 -43.59 8.85
N ARG A 197 8.31 -43.82 9.32
CA ARG A 197 8.66 -44.74 10.42
C ARG A 197 9.67 -44.07 11.36
N PRO A 198 9.24 -43.10 12.19
CA PRO A 198 10.12 -42.38 13.11
C PRO A 198 10.67 -43.28 14.24
N ASP A 199 10.20 -44.51 14.35
CA ASP A 199 10.68 -45.54 15.28
C ASP A 199 11.96 -46.25 14.81
N LEU A 200 12.36 -46.10 13.56
CA LEU A 200 13.58 -46.70 13.01
C LEU A 200 14.82 -45.84 13.27
N ASP A 201 15.97 -46.50 13.43
CA ASP A 201 17.25 -45.80 13.52
C ASP A 201 17.64 -45.20 12.16
N GLU A 202 17.83 -43.90 12.14
CA GLU A 202 18.12 -43.12 10.93
C GLU A 202 19.44 -43.54 10.25
N ALA A 203 20.46 -43.91 11.03
CA ALA A 203 21.75 -44.32 10.49
C ALA A 203 21.67 -45.70 9.83
N GLU A 204 20.92 -46.63 10.43
CA GLU A 204 20.64 -47.94 9.83
C GLU A 204 19.85 -47.80 8.52
N VAL A 205 18.78 -46.98 8.50
CA VAL A 205 17.97 -46.76 7.29
C VAL A 205 18.81 -46.16 6.16
N ARG A 206 19.67 -45.17 6.45
CA ARG A 206 20.53 -44.57 5.41
C ARG A 206 21.62 -45.51 4.90
N ALA A 207 22.04 -46.49 5.70
CA ALA A 207 23.02 -47.49 5.29
C ALA A 207 22.44 -48.58 4.37
N MET A 208 21.10 -48.76 4.34
CA MET A 208 20.44 -49.72 3.46
C MET A 208 20.51 -49.30 1.99
N LYS A 209 20.63 -50.29 1.09
CA LYS A 209 20.56 -50.01 -0.35
C LYS A 209 19.12 -49.66 -0.73
N ARG A 210 18.97 -48.82 -1.76
CA ARG A 210 17.66 -48.42 -2.31
C ARG A 210 16.74 -49.62 -2.57
N ASP A 211 17.25 -50.67 -3.19
CA ASP A 211 16.42 -51.82 -3.56
C ASP A 211 15.93 -52.59 -2.32
N ASP A 212 16.71 -52.62 -1.24
CA ASP A 212 16.31 -53.21 0.05
C ASP A 212 15.28 -52.33 0.77
N LEU A 213 15.46 -51.00 0.74
CA LEU A 213 14.48 -50.03 1.28
C LEU A 213 13.13 -50.17 0.56
N ARG A 214 13.15 -50.25 -0.77
CA ARG A 214 11.94 -50.44 -1.59
C ARG A 214 11.28 -51.79 -1.35
N ALA A 215 12.05 -52.87 -1.26
CA ALA A 215 11.52 -54.20 -1.04
C ALA A 215 10.91 -54.37 0.36
N THR A 216 11.50 -53.73 1.37
CA THR A 216 11.10 -53.87 2.78
C THR A 216 9.97 -52.92 3.17
N TYR A 217 10.03 -51.67 2.69
CA TYR A 217 9.11 -50.59 3.12
C TYR A 217 8.26 -50.01 2.00
N GLY A 218 8.57 -50.33 0.74
CA GLY A 218 7.76 -49.89 -0.40
C GLY A 218 6.40 -50.59 -0.46
N PRO A 219 5.44 -50.02 -1.20
CA PRO A 219 4.14 -50.63 -1.38
C PRO A 219 4.29 -51.99 -2.09
N THR A 220 3.73 -53.04 -1.51
CA THR A 220 3.56 -54.34 -2.19
C THR A 220 2.59 -54.14 -3.35
N ALA A 221 3.00 -54.48 -4.57
CA ALA A 221 2.09 -54.52 -5.70
C ALA A 221 1.02 -55.60 -5.44
N GLU A 222 -0.24 -55.18 -5.31
CA GLU A 222 -1.40 -56.08 -5.32
C GLU A 222 -1.62 -56.72 -6.69
#